data_AF-A0A3A1Y2M8-F1
#
_entry.id   AF-A0A3A1Y2M8-F1
#
_cell.length_a   1.000
_cell.length_b   1.000
_cell.length_c   1.000
_cell.angle_alpha   90.00
_cell.angle_beta   90.00
_cell.angle_gamma   90.00
#
_symmetry.space_group_name_H-M   'P 1'
#
loop_
_entity.id
_entity.type
_entity.pdbx_description
1 polymer ?
#
loop_
_entity_poly.entity_id
_entity_poly.type
_entity_poly.pdbx_seq_one_letter_code
_entity_poly.pdbx_strand_id
1 'polypeptide(L)'
;MALKLTTAVKKELFGLSHDLKPVVMIGQNLLTDSVIKEFNNSIDHHELIKVKMSFEGDTPEERKQIRQAICDEIVRQTQGVTLIRIVGNIAVFYKPSKAKKVEEKLKLFRGR
;
A
#
# COMPACT_ATOMS: atom_id res chain seq x y z
N MET A 1 -11.08 5.37 -8.34
CA MET A 1 -11.85 4.74 -7.22
C MET A 1 -11.06 3.57 -6.65
N ALA A 2 -11.04 3.44 -5.31
CA ALA A 2 -10.42 2.34 -4.59
C ALA A 2 -11.30 1.07 -4.62
N LEU A 3 -10.68 -0.10 -4.58
CA LEU A 3 -11.43 -1.35 -4.52
C LEU A 3 -11.95 -1.63 -3.11
N LYS A 4 -13.22 -2.00 -3.02
CA LYS A 4 -13.82 -2.46 -1.76
C LYS A 4 -13.34 -3.88 -1.46
N LEU A 5 -12.50 -4.01 -0.44
CA LEU A 5 -12.03 -5.29 0.10
C LEU A 5 -12.67 -5.53 1.47
N THR A 6 -13.06 -6.76 1.75
CA THR A 6 -13.56 -7.16 3.07
C THR A 6 -12.43 -7.13 4.10
N THR A 7 -12.78 -7.00 5.37
CA THR A 7 -11.83 -7.00 6.49
C THR A 7 -11.00 -8.28 6.54
N ALA A 8 -11.61 -9.44 6.23
CA ALA A 8 -10.93 -10.73 6.13
C ALA A 8 -9.84 -10.71 5.04
N VAL A 9 -10.19 -10.26 3.82
CA VAL A 9 -9.22 -10.18 2.71
C VAL A 9 -8.10 -9.19 3.02
N LYS A 10 -8.40 -8.04 3.62
CA LYS A 10 -7.36 -7.10 4.07
C LYS A 10 -6.40 -7.73 5.09
N LYS A 11 -6.90 -8.56 6.01
CA LYS A 11 -6.07 -9.26 7.00
C LYS A 11 -5.15 -10.29 6.33
N GLU A 12 -5.66 -11.05 5.37
CA GLU A 12 -4.86 -12.00 4.59
C GLU A 12 -3.77 -11.29 3.78
N LEU A 13 -4.12 -10.25 3.03
CA LEU A 13 -3.15 -9.44 2.27
C LEU A 13 -2.10 -8.81 3.18
N PHE A 14 -2.49 -8.35 4.37
CA PHE A 14 -1.55 -7.85 5.35
C PHE A 14 -0.58 -8.93 5.82
N GLY A 15 -1.05 -10.15 6.08
CA GLY A 15 -0.19 -11.30 6.40
C GLY A 15 0.82 -11.61 5.30
N LEU A 16 0.36 -11.64 4.04
CA LEU A 16 1.24 -11.83 2.87
C LEU A 16 2.29 -10.73 2.72
N SER A 17 2.00 -9.53 3.23
CA SER A 17 2.94 -8.42 3.16
C SER A 17 4.12 -8.60 4.11
N HIS A 18 4.06 -9.41 5.16
CA HIS A 18 5.09 -9.48 6.21
C HIS A 18 6.51 -9.71 5.67
N ASP A 19 6.69 -10.68 4.77
CA ASP A 19 7.96 -10.99 4.11
C ASP A 19 8.41 -9.97 3.06
N LEU A 20 7.53 -9.06 2.64
CA LEU A 20 7.88 -8.05 1.65
C LEU A 20 8.75 -6.97 2.28
N LYS A 21 9.78 -6.54 1.55
CA LYS A 21 10.54 -5.34 1.86
C LYS A 21 9.83 -4.12 1.27
N PRO A 22 9.92 -2.93 1.89
CA PRO A 22 9.44 -1.70 1.28
C PRO A 22 10.17 -1.46 -0.04
N VAL A 23 9.42 -1.26 -1.12
CA VAL A 23 9.96 -1.04 -2.47
C VAL A 23 9.88 0.42 -2.91
N VAL A 24 9.04 1.21 -2.24
CA VAL A 24 8.91 2.66 -2.46
C VAL A 24 9.13 3.38 -1.15
N MET A 25 9.84 4.50 -1.20
CA MET A 25 10.11 5.35 -0.03
C MET A 25 9.64 6.77 -0.30
N ILE A 26 8.86 7.32 0.63
CA ILE A 26 8.39 8.71 0.61
C ILE A 26 9.15 9.45 1.71
N GLY A 27 10.03 10.36 1.31
CA GLY A 27 10.77 11.24 2.22
C GLY A 27 10.00 12.51 2.57
N GLN A 28 10.68 13.46 3.22
CA GLN A 28 10.10 14.71 3.72
C GLN A 28 9.45 15.59 2.62
N ASN A 29 9.90 15.47 1.37
CA ASN A 29 9.44 16.28 0.23
C ASN A 29 8.08 15.87 -0.38
N LEU A 30 7.24 15.14 0.36
CA LEU A 30 5.88 14.74 -0.01
C LEU A 30 5.80 13.91 -1.32
N LEU A 31 4.57 13.73 -1.82
CA LEU A 31 4.24 13.04 -3.06
C LEU A 31 4.65 13.88 -4.27
N THR A 32 5.87 13.66 -4.77
CA THR A 32 6.29 14.19 -6.07
C THR A 32 5.80 13.30 -7.20
N ASP A 33 5.72 13.84 -8.43
CA ASP A 33 5.37 13.07 -9.61
C ASP A 33 6.26 11.85 -9.83
N SER A 34 7.55 11.96 -9.50
CA SER A 34 8.50 10.85 -9.58
C SER A 34 8.14 9.72 -8.61
N VAL A 35 7.75 10.06 -7.37
CA VAL A 35 7.31 9.08 -6.37
C VAL A 35 6.00 8.42 -6.80
N ILE A 36 5.05 9.19 -7.34
CA ILE A 36 3.78 8.64 -7.87
C ILE A 36 4.04 7.70 -9.04
N LYS A 37 4.96 8.03 -9.95
CA LYS A 37 5.35 7.15 -11.06
C LYS A 37 6.01 5.87 -10.56
N GLU A 38 6.93 5.97 -9.61
CA GLU A 38 7.58 4.80 -9.01
C GLU A 38 6.59 3.91 -8.27
N PHE A 39 5.66 4.51 -7.52
CA PHE A 39 4.56 3.81 -6.86
C PHE A 39 3.70 3.06 -7.88
N ASN A 40 3.27 3.73 -8.94
CA ASN A 40 2.46 3.13 -10.01
C ASN A 40 3.17 1.95 -10.67
N ASN A 41 4.45 2.10 -10.98
CA ASN A 41 5.25 1.01 -11.54
C ASN A 41 5.32 -0.16 -10.54
N SER A 42 5.68 0.11 -9.29
CA SER A 42 5.84 -0.93 -8.28
C SER A 42 4.53 -1.68 -8.00
N ILE A 43 3.41 -0.97 -7.85
CA ILE A 43 2.12 -1.60 -7.53
C ILE A 43 1.57 -2.39 -8.72
N ASP A 44 1.84 -1.98 -9.95
CA ASP A 44 1.39 -2.72 -11.14
C ASP A 44 2.16 -4.03 -11.35
N HIS A 45 3.46 -4.00 -11.05
CA HIS A 45 4.34 -5.16 -11.16
C HIS A 45 4.16 -6.18 -10.03
N HIS A 46 3.99 -5.72 -8.79
CA HIS A 46 3.99 -6.57 -7.60
C HIS A 46 2.59 -6.84 -7.01
N GLU A 47 1.57 -6.06 -7.41
CA GLU A 47 0.19 -6.06 -6.90
C GLU A 47 0.03 -5.73 -5.41
N LEU A 48 0.94 -6.18 -4.55
CA LEU A 48 1.00 -5.91 -3.12
C LEU A 48 2.37 -5.33 -2.79
N ILE A 49 2.41 -4.09 -2.30
CA ILE A 49 3.67 -3.42 -1.95
C ILE A 49 3.63 -2.78 -0.58
N LYS A 50 4.81 -2.63 0.02
CA LYS A 50 5.06 -1.79 1.18
C LYS A 50 5.70 -0.48 0.75
N VAL A 51 5.17 0.61 1.27
CA VAL A 51 5.68 1.97 1.09
C VAL A 51 6.16 2.46 2.45
N LYS A 52 7.43 2.89 2.54
CA LYS A 52 7.98 3.46 3.76
C LYS A 52 7.86 4.98 3.69
N MET A 53 7.20 5.59 4.68
CA MET A 53 7.04 7.03 4.81
C MET A 53 7.98 7.53 5.91
N SER A 54 9.13 8.04 5.51
CA SER A 54 10.12 8.64 6.41
C SER A 54 9.73 10.09 6.66
N PHE A 55 8.68 10.29 7.47
CA PHE A 55 8.25 11.59 7.96
C PHE A 55 8.53 11.73 9.45
N GLU A 56 9.16 12.84 9.80
CA GLU A 56 9.32 13.32 11.15
C GLU A 56 8.24 14.38 11.37
N GLY A 57 7.41 14.16 12.40
CA GLY A 57 6.48 15.17 12.91
C GLY A 57 6.77 15.36 14.38
N ASP A 58 6.38 16.50 14.94
CA ASP A 58 6.66 16.83 16.33
C ASP A 58 5.92 15.90 17.29
N THR A 59 4.67 15.52 16.97
CA THR A 59 3.87 14.60 17.78
C THR A 59 3.51 13.28 17.07
N PRO A 60 3.23 12.20 17.83
CA PRO A 60 2.74 10.93 17.27
C PRO A 60 1.42 11.06 16.48
N GLU A 61 0.57 12.02 16.88
CA GLU A 61 -0.74 12.27 16.27
C GLU A 61 -0.61 12.94 14.91
N GLU A 62 0.21 13.99 14.81
CA GLU A 62 0.50 14.65 13.53
C GLU A 62 1.12 13.66 12.53
N ARG A 63 2.09 12.85 13.00
CA ARG A 63 2.70 11.80 12.18
C ARG A 63 1.65 10.84 11.60
N LYS A 64 0.62 10.47 12.38
CA LYS A 64 -0.45 9.59 11.92
C LYS A 64 -1.34 10.29 10.89
N GLN A 65 -1.73 11.53 11.15
CA GLN A 65 -2.58 12.32 10.24
C GLN A 65 -1.90 12.55 8.89
N ILE A 66 -0.62 12.95 8.89
CA ILE A 66 0.17 13.16 7.66
C ILE A 66 0.27 11.88 6.85
N ARG A 67 0.62 10.75 7.49
CA ARG A 67 0.68 9.44 6.79
C ARG A 67 -0.66 9.05 6.20
N GLN A 68 -1.74 9.28 6.93
CA GLN A 68 -3.08 8.99 6.45
C GLN A 68 -3.42 9.86 5.23
N ALA A 69 -3.19 11.17 5.31
CA ALA A 69 -3.40 12.11 4.20
C ALA A 69 -2.61 11.72 2.94
N ILE A 70 -1.33 11.35 3.09
CA ILE A 70 -0.49 10.85 1.99
C ILE A 70 -1.08 9.58 1.38
N CYS A 71 -1.50 8.62 2.20
CA CYS A 71 -2.09 7.38 1.70
C CYS A 71 -3.43 7.63 0.98
N ASP A 72 -4.27 8.52 1.51
CA ASP A 72 -5.51 8.93 0.89
C ASP A 72 -5.27 9.61 -0.47
N GLU A 73 -4.25 10.47 -0.57
CA GLU A 73 -3.85 11.12 -1.81
C GLU A 73 -3.37 10.08 -2.86
N ILE A 74 -2.52 9.13 -2.48
CA ILE A 74 -2.08 8.04 -3.36
C ILE A 74 -3.28 7.26 -3.91
N VAL A 75 -4.24 6.92 -3.04
CA VAL A 75 -5.45 6.16 -3.41
C VAL A 75 -6.37 6.99 -4.31
N ARG A 76 -6.41 8.31 -4.14
CA ARG A 76 -7.15 9.22 -5.03
C ARG A 76 -6.50 9.32 -6.41
N GLN A 77 -5.19 9.48 -6.46
CA GLN A 77 -4.45 9.61 -7.72
C GLN A 77 -4.29 8.28 -8.47
N THR A 78 -4.38 7.15 -7.77
CA THR A 78 -4.17 5.83 -8.38
C THR A 78 -5.43 4.98 -8.40
N GLN A 79 -5.97 4.76 -9.59
CA GLN A 79 -7.17 3.95 -9.76
C GLN A 79 -6.93 2.46 -9.46
N GLY A 80 -7.88 1.86 -8.73
CA GLY A 80 -7.83 0.43 -8.40
C GLY A 80 -6.89 0.08 -7.26
N VAL A 81 -6.23 1.06 -6.64
CA VAL A 81 -5.39 0.86 -5.46
C VAL A 81 -6.24 0.96 -4.20
N THR A 82 -5.95 0.10 -3.25
CA THR A 82 -6.56 0.10 -1.92
C THR A 82 -5.49 0.08 -0.85
N LEU A 83 -5.60 1.02 0.10
CA LEU A 83 -4.84 0.97 1.34
C LEU A 83 -5.34 -0.20 2.20
N ILE A 84 -4.44 -1.11 2.52
CA ILE A 84 -4.71 -2.26 3.39
C ILE A 84 -4.56 -1.87 4.84
N ARG A 85 -3.38 -1.34 5.21
CA ARG A 85 -3.05 -0.96 6.59
C ARG A 85 -1.84 -0.04 6.63
N ILE A 86 -1.77 0.80 7.65
CA ILE A 86 -0.56 1.54 8.05
C ILE A 86 -0.06 0.94 9.36
N VAL A 87 1.23 0.61 9.43
CA VAL A 87 1.91 0.07 10.61
C VAL A 87 3.20 0.85 10.85
N GLY A 88 3.21 1.67 11.90
CA GLY A 88 4.30 2.61 12.15
C GLY A 88 4.47 3.58 10.98
N ASN A 89 5.62 3.51 10.32
CA ASN A 89 5.94 4.30 9.13
C ASN A 89 5.75 3.54 7.81
N ILE A 90 5.23 2.31 7.83
CA ILE A 90 5.00 1.51 6.63
C ILE A 90 3.51 1.50 6.28
N ALA A 91 3.18 1.79 5.03
CA ALA A 91 1.84 1.55 4.48
C ALA A 91 1.86 0.37 3.51
N VAL A 92 0.82 -0.44 3.56
CA VAL A 92 0.63 -1.60 2.67
C VAL A 92 -0.49 -1.27 1.69
N PHE A 93 -0.19 -1.37 0.40
CA PHE A 93 -1.14 -1.11 -0.68
C PHE A 93 -1.33 -2.33 -1.54
N TYR A 94 -2.55 -2.50 -2.05
CA TYR A 94 -2.91 -3.56 -2.96
C TYR A 94 -3.61 -3.02 -4.21
N LYS A 95 -3.25 -3.55 -5.38
CA LYS A 95 -3.92 -3.36 -6.66
C LYS A 95 -3.95 -4.72 -7.37
N PRO A 96 -5.12 -5.30 -7.66
CA PRO A 96 -5.18 -6.49 -8.49
C PRO A 96 -4.73 -6.12 -9.91
N SER A 97 -3.79 -6.87 -10.45
CA SER A 97 -3.44 -6.79 -11.86
C SER A 97 -4.45 -7.60 -12.68
N LYS A 98 -4.60 -7.27 -13.96
CA LYS A 98 -5.39 -8.07 -14.91
C LYS A 98 -4.86 -9.51 -15.03
N ALA A 99 -3.61 -9.74 -14.63
CA ALA A 99 -2.92 -11.03 -14.69
C ALA A 99 -3.12 -11.95 -13.45
N LYS A 100 -3.92 -11.57 -12.44
CA LYS A 100 -4.35 -12.42 -11.29
C LYS A 100 -3.25 -13.08 -10.43
N LYS A 101 -2.03 -12.53 -10.34
CA LYS A 101 -0.90 -13.20 -9.65
C LYS A 101 -1.11 -13.36 -8.13
N VAL A 102 -1.66 -12.36 -7.43
CA VAL A 102 -1.95 -12.43 -5.99
C VAL A 102 -3.26 -13.17 -5.71
N GLU A 103 -4.24 -13.11 -6.62
CA GLU A 103 -5.49 -13.87 -6.47
C GLU A 103 -5.25 -15.40 -6.49
N GLU A 104 -4.32 -15.88 -7.32
CA GLU A 104 -3.93 -17.30 -7.34
C GLU A 104 -3.28 -17.74 -6.04
N LYS A 105 -2.37 -16.93 -5.47
CA LYS A 105 -1.80 -17.20 -4.15
C LYS A 105 -2.89 -17.23 -3.08
N LEU A 106 -3.82 -16.28 -3.09
CA LEU A 106 -4.92 -16.23 -2.11
C LEU A 106 -5.83 -17.48 -2.20
N LYS A 107 -6.09 -17.99 -3.41
CA LYS A 107 -6.84 -19.24 -3.62
C LYS A 107 -6.10 -20.47 -3.11
N LEU A 108 -4.78 -20.51 -3.26
CA LEU A 108 -3.95 -21.61 -2.74
C LEU A 108 -3.93 -21.65 -1.20
N PHE A 109 -4.03 -20.49 -0.54
CA PHE A 109 -4.14 -20.41 0.92
C PHE A 109 -5.55 -20.78 1.43
N ARG A 110 -6.60 -20.49 0.66
CA ARG A 110 -7.99 -20.83 1.00
C ARG A 110 -8.38 -22.30 0.84
N GLY A 111 -7.52 -23.11 0.20
CA GLY A 111 -7.73 -24.54 -0.04
C GLY A 111 -7.06 -25.48 0.96
N ARG A 112 -6.57 -24.97 2.10
CA ARG A 112 -5.97 -25.77 3.18
C ARG A 112 -6.79 -25.65 4.46
#